data_AF-A0A3E2NVP1-F1
#
_entry.id   AF-A0A3E2NVP1-F1
#
_cell.length_a   1.000
_cell.length_b   1.000
_cell.length_c   1.000
_cell.angle_alpha   90.00
_cell.angle_beta   90.00
_cell.angle_gamma   90.00
#
_symmetry.space_group_name_H-M   'P 1'
#
loop_
_entity.id
_entity.type
_entity.pdbx_description
1 polymer ?
#
loop_
_entity_poly.entity_id
_entity_poly.type
_entity_poly.pdbx_seq_one_letter_code
_entity_poly.pdbx_strand_id
1 'polypeptide(L)'
;MILLVPENRVCTGKTTRYPITNYNPVLWIKTENTEYTVISVDGFIVNGNNKVNGIFKKFEFIEDHPNEPITREDVENVISNSEIQLITQLAEVLQCRFYTFIWPKDYPIGFSKTDLLIHSFTFHVVDGEMQINTHRRVNINDLEQGIGTLRGFSFRFVKNLNSASSNVECHLANNTTNPWPGDIDSLIFNNRTQQYEAIIEFKTHNIDSPIQNERIGKYGQEDWRRFNVLFDLIDNFHTKLNYKPKLFFIVWGTNETSENHTNLKIDLIERNRVVVSGLFPRPPYNAFSPDLFNYLIQMANETTVR
;
A
#
# COMPACT_ATOMS: atom_id res chain seq x y z
N MET A 1 -2.18 13.36 21.71
CA MET A 1 -2.41 13.31 20.25
C MET A 1 -2.64 11.86 19.89
N ILE A 2 -3.63 11.59 19.05
CA ILE A 2 -3.96 10.22 18.65
C ILE A 2 -3.68 10.07 17.16
N LEU A 3 -2.64 9.32 16.81
CA LEU A 3 -2.42 8.91 15.42
C LEU A 3 -3.32 7.73 15.04
N LEU A 4 -3.72 7.69 13.79
CA LEU A 4 -4.64 6.72 13.22
C LEU A 4 -4.13 6.24 11.86
N VAL A 5 -4.33 4.95 11.58
CA VAL A 5 -4.26 4.44 10.21
C VAL A 5 -5.48 4.95 9.45
N PRO A 6 -5.33 5.60 8.28
CA PRO A 6 -6.46 6.17 7.56
C PRO A 6 -7.48 5.11 7.12
N GLU A 7 -8.77 5.36 7.39
CA GLU A 7 -9.85 4.45 7.02
C GLU A 7 -10.44 4.78 5.65
N ASN A 8 -10.84 3.73 4.91
CA ASN A 8 -11.54 3.84 3.64
C ASN A 8 -12.85 4.63 3.80
N ARG A 9 -13.07 5.60 2.91
CA ARG A 9 -14.26 6.46 2.90
C ARG A 9 -14.71 6.82 1.50
N VAL A 10 -15.99 7.16 1.38
CA VAL A 10 -16.55 7.68 0.12
C VAL A 10 -16.11 9.13 -0.03
N CYS A 11 -15.57 9.48 -1.19
CA CYS A 11 -15.13 10.85 -1.45
C CYS A 11 -16.32 11.82 -1.44
N THR A 12 -16.09 13.06 -1.01
CA THR A 12 -17.13 14.09 -0.90
C THR A 12 -17.89 14.28 -2.23
N GLY A 13 -19.22 14.22 -2.17
CA GLY A 13 -20.08 14.35 -3.35
C GLY A 13 -20.07 13.15 -4.30
N LYS A 14 -19.46 12.02 -3.91
CA LYS A 14 -19.49 10.75 -4.64
C LYS A 14 -20.43 9.75 -3.96
N THR A 15 -20.75 8.71 -4.71
CA THR A 15 -21.47 7.53 -4.20
C THR A 15 -20.77 6.28 -4.68
N THR A 16 -20.89 5.20 -3.91
CA THR A 16 -20.43 3.87 -4.32
C THR A 16 -21.64 2.96 -4.50
N ARG A 17 -21.58 2.09 -5.51
CA ARG A 17 -22.63 1.08 -5.73
C ARG A 17 -22.66 0.06 -4.59
N TYR A 18 -21.49 -0.28 -4.07
CA TYR A 18 -21.30 -1.22 -2.96
C TYR A 18 -20.77 -0.46 -1.75
N PRO A 19 -21.24 -0.77 -0.53
CA PRO A 19 -20.71 -0.17 0.69
C PRO A 19 -19.22 -0.41 0.84
N ILE A 20 -18.53 0.54 1.46
CA ILE A 20 -17.16 0.34 1.91
C ILE A 20 -17.20 -0.62 3.09
N THR A 21 -16.33 -1.63 3.06
CA THR A 21 -16.19 -2.59 4.16
C THR A 21 -15.03 -2.20 5.07
N ASN A 22 -15.15 -2.59 6.35
CA ASN A 22 -14.09 -2.52 7.34
C ASN A 22 -13.20 -3.78 7.36
N TYR A 23 -13.36 -4.66 6.37
CA TYR A 23 -12.49 -5.82 6.21
C TYR A 23 -11.14 -5.42 5.63
N ASN A 24 -10.07 -5.81 6.31
CA ASN A 24 -8.70 -5.62 5.88
C ASN A 24 -8.06 -6.98 5.55
N PRO A 25 -7.92 -7.34 4.26
CA PRO A 25 -7.38 -8.64 3.86
C PRO A 25 -5.88 -8.79 4.18
N VAL A 26 -5.16 -7.68 4.41
CA VAL A 26 -3.75 -7.73 4.86
C VAL A 26 -3.64 -8.45 6.21
N LEU A 27 -4.65 -8.34 7.08
CA LEU A 27 -4.66 -9.01 8.38
C LEU A 27 -4.62 -10.53 8.28
N TRP A 28 -5.02 -11.12 7.15
CA TRP A 28 -4.90 -12.56 6.95
C TRP A 28 -3.45 -13.05 6.91
N ILE A 29 -2.52 -12.17 6.51
CA ILE A 29 -1.11 -12.52 6.32
C ILE A 29 -0.16 -11.68 7.18
N LYS A 30 -0.66 -10.63 7.84
CA LYS A 30 0.16 -9.73 8.68
C LYS A 30 0.79 -10.54 9.83
N THR A 31 2.11 -10.62 9.81
CA THR A 31 2.90 -11.30 10.84
C THR A 31 4.24 -10.58 11.02
N GLU A 32 4.79 -10.72 12.22
CA GLU A 32 6.15 -10.30 12.57
C GLU A 32 6.69 -11.37 13.51
N ASN A 33 7.48 -12.29 12.95
CA ASN A 33 8.02 -13.42 13.68
C ASN A 33 9.49 -13.66 13.29
N THR A 34 10.12 -14.68 13.86
CA THR A 34 11.55 -14.96 13.63
C THR A 34 11.91 -15.33 12.19
N GLU A 35 10.94 -15.77 11.39
CA GLU A 35 11.16 -16.19 10.00
C GLU A 35 10.72 -15.12 9.00
N TYR A 36 9.57 -14.47 9.23
CA TYR A 36 8.99 -13.53 8.30
C TYR A 36 8.42 -12.29 8.98
N THR A 37 8.51 -11.18 8.26
CA THR A 37 7.83 -9.93 8.57
C THR A 37 7.03 -9.46 7.37
N VAL A 38 5.76 -9.09 7.58
CA VAL A 38 4.89 -8.55 6.53
C VAL A 38 4.64 -7.08 6.77
N ILE A 39 4.97 -6.25 5.80
CA ILE A 39 4.82 -4.79 5.86
C ILE A 39 3.87 -4.32 4.76
N SER A 40 3.25 -3.15 4.92
CA SER A 40 2.53 -2.49 3.83
C SER A 40 3.24 -1.21 3.42
N VAL A 41 3.00 -0.73 2.21
CA VAL A 41 3.48 0.57 1.74
C VAL A 41 2.30 1.35 1.20
N ASP A 42 2.00 2.49 1.80
CA ASP A 42 0.79 3.23 1.47
C ASP A 42 0.91 4.03 0.17
N GLY A 43 2.13 4.18 -0.35
CA GLY A 43 2.40 4.84 -1.61
C GLY A 43 3.81 4.55 -2.13
N PHE A 44 3.99 4.45 -3.45
CA PHE A 44 5.30 4.48 -4.09
C PHE A 44 5.21 5.12 -5.49
N ILE A 45 6.25 5.86 -5.88
CA ILE A 45 6.34 6.52 -7.19
C ILE A 45 7.35 5.80 -8.06
N VAL A 46 6.91 5.44 -9.26
CA VAL A 46 7.78 5.12 -10.40
C VAL A 46 7.81 6.34 -11.32
N ASN A 47 9.01 6.83 -11.64
CA ASN A 47 9.19 8.00 -12.52
C ASN A 47 9.17 7.62 -14.00
N GLY A 48 9.26 8.62 -14.89
CA GLY A 48 9.26 8.41 -16.34
C GLY A 48 10.41 7.54 -16.91
N ASN A 49 11.41 7.21 -16.09
CA ASN A 49 12.51 6.30 -16.44
C ASN A 49 12.36 4.91 -15.80
N ASN A 50 11.15 4.55 -15.36
CA ASN A 50 10.84 3.30 -14.65
C ASN A 50 11.67 3.07 -13.37
N LYS A 51 12.15 4.14 -12.73
CA LYS A 51 12.84 4.06 -11.44
C LYS A 51 11.88 4.37 -10.30
N VAL A 52 11.94 3.58 -9.24
CA VAL A 52 11.27 3.94 -7.99
C VAL A 52 11.96 5.16 -7.41
N ASN A 53 11.22 6.23 -7.15
CA ASN A 53 11.76 7.54 -6.76
C ASN A 53 11.17 8.08 -5.44
N GLY A 54 10.26 7.36 -4.82
CA GLY A 54 9.74 7.70 -3.50
C GLY A 54 8.86 6.59 -2.95
N ILE A 55 8.92 6.40 -1.63
CA ILE A 55 8.11 5.47 -0.85
C ILE A 55 7.42 6.27 0.25
N PHE A 56 6.17 5.92 0.53
CA PHE A 56 5.29 6.71 1.39
C PHE A 56 4.59 5.84 2.42
N LYS A 57 4.51 6.38 3.64
CA LYS A 57 3.53 6.00 4.65
C LYS A 57 2.63 7.20 4.93
N LYS A 58 1.39 6.95 5.32
CA LYS A 58 0.44 8.01 5.68
C LYS A 58 -0.35 7.67 6.94
N PHE A 59 -0.58 8.69 7.75
CA PHE A 59 -1.38 8.61 8.96
C PHE A 59 -2.30 9.83 9.08
N GLU A 60 -3.37 9.66 9.84
CA GLU A 60 -4.23 10.76 10.29
C GLU A 60 -3.99 11.02 11.78
N PHE A 61 -4.29 12.23 12.26
CA PHE A 61 -4.26 12.52 13.69
C PHE A 61 -5.51 13.24 14.17
N ILE A 62 -5.86 12.99 15.43
CA ILE A 62 -6.81 13.78 16.19
C ILE A 62 -6.02 14.48 17.31
N GLU A 63 -6.15 15.81 17.38
CA GLU A 63 -5.58 16.59 18.47
C GLU A 63 -6.50 16.52 19.70
N ASP A 64 -5.93 16.13 20.84
CA ASP A 64 -6.60 16.30 22.13
C ASP A 64 -6.47 17.77 22.58
N HIS A 65 -5.33 18.39 22.25
CA HIS A 65 -5.02 19.79 22.53
C HIS A 65 -4.46 20.49 21.27
N PRO A 66 -4.86 21.75 21.01
CA PRO A 66 -4.38 22.47 19.83
C PRO A 66 -2.85 22.58 19.78
N ASN A 67 -2.25 22.25 18.63
CA ASN A 67 -0.81 22.32 18.37
C ASN A 67 0.06 21.38 19.25
N GLU A 68 -0.49 20.26 19.68
CA GLU A 68 0.31 19.22 20.31
C GLU A 68 1.41 18.73 19.35
N PRO A 69 2.67 18.54 19.81
CA PRO A 69 3.72 18.03 18.94
C PRO A 69 3.49 16.54 18.64
N ILE A 70 3.77 16.12 17.40
CA ILE A 70 3.89 14.70 17.06
C ILE A 70 5.23 14.20 17.58
N THR A 71 5.20 13.23 18.48
CA THR A 71 6.38 12.58 19.04
C THR A 71 6.73 11.29 18.29
N ARG A 72 7.90 10.71 18.60
CA ARG A 72 8.29 9.38 18.09
C ARG A 72 7.33 8.29 18.61
N GLU A 73 6.96 8.38 19.88
CA GLU A 73 6.05 7.42 20.53
C GLU A 73 4.68 7.39 19.82
N ASP A 74 4.17 8.57 19.43
CA ASP A 74 2.93 8.66 18.65
C ASP A 74 3.01 7.87 17.34
N VAL A 75 4.14 7.96 16.63
CA VAL A 75 4.39 7.21 15.39
C VAL A 75 4.52 5.71 15.67
N GLU A 76 5.25 5.33 16.71
CA GLU A 76 5.45 3.91 17.08
C GLU A 76 4.15 3.23 17.53
N ASN A 77 3.15 3.99 18.01
CA ASN A 77 1.84 3.47 18.35
C ASN A 77 1.01 3.01 17.13
N VAL A 78 1.32 3.49 15.93
CA VAL A 78 0.57 3.15 14.69
C VAL A 78 1.38 2.36 13.67
N ILE A 79 2.70 2.32 13.81
CA ILE A 79 3.58 1.56 12.93
C ILE A 79 4.77 1.03 13.73
N SER A 80 5.05 -0.27 13.62
CA SER A 80 6.15 -0.88 14.38
C SER A 80 7.50 -0.35 13.92
N ASN A 81 8.47 -0.31 14.85
CA ASN A 81 9.85 0.07 14.54
C ASN A 81 10.44 -0.83 13.44
N SER A 82 10.18 -2.14 13.50
CA SER A 82 10.59 -3.11 12.47
C SER A 82 10.00 -2.80 11.10
N GLU A 83 8.72 -2.41 11.03
CA GLU A 83 8.09 -2.04 9.75
C GLU A 83 8.75 -0.79 9.16
N ILE A 84 9.02 0.24 9.95
CA ILE A 84 9.74 1.44 9.48
C ILE A 84 11.16 1.09 9.05
N GLN A 85 11.87 0.24 9.78
CA GLN A 85 13.21 -0.21 9.41
C GLN A 85 13.21 -0.92 8.06
N LEU A 86 12.29 -1.86 7.86
CA LEU A 86 12.18 -2.57 6.59
C LEU A 86 11.76 -1.65 5.44
N ILE A 87 10.93 -0.64 5.66
CA ILE A 87 10.59 0.33 4.61
C ILE A 87 11.79 1.25 4.32
N THR A 88 12.55 1.63 5.34
CA THR A 88 13.77 2.42 5.19
C THR A 88 14.82 1.64 4.40
N GLN A 89 15.07 0.38 4.77
CA GLN A 89 15.94 -0.53 4.04
C GLN A 89 15.49 -0.70 2.57
N LEU A 90 14.18 -0.86 2.35
CA LEU A 90 13.63 -0.92 1.00
C LEU A 90 13.94 0.36 0.20
N ALA A 91 13.75 1.54 0.82
CA ALA A 91 14.05 2.81 0.18
C ALA A 91 15.53 2.97 -0.15
N GLU A 92 16.43 2.55 0.74
CA GLU A 92 17.88 2.54 0.53
C GLU A 92 18.29 1.64 -0.64
N VAL A 93 17.77 0.42 -0.68
CA VAL A 93 17.96 -0.54 -1.78
C VAL A 93 17.51 0.05 -3.11
N LEU A 94 16.32 0.66 -3.13
CA LEU A 94 15.74 1.28 -4.32
C LEU A 94 16.38 2.64 -4.65
N GLN A 95 17.29 3.13 -3.81
CA GLN A 95 17.97 4.41 -3.92
C GLN A 95 16.99 5.59 -4.04
N CYS A 96 15.93 5.53 -3.25
CA CYS A 96 14.91 6.57 -3.15
C CYS A 96 14.72 7.01 -1.70
N ARG A 97 13.81 7.96 -1.47
CA ARG A 97 13.49 8.45 -0.12
C ARG A 97 12.20 7.82 0.39
N PHE A 98 12.22 7.48 1.67
CA PHE A 98 11.04 7.13 2.44
C PHE A 98 10.50 8.38 3.17
N TYR A 99 9.23 8.70 2.93
CA TYR A 99 8.53 9.78 3.60
C TYR A 99 7.33 9.25 4.37
N THR A 100 7.10 9.78 5.56
CA THR A 100 5.86 9.60 6.29
C THR A 100 5.11 10.92 6.34
N PHE A 101 3.85 10.89 5.92
CA PHE A 101 2.96 12.05 5.94
C PHE A 101 1.89 11.87 6.99
N ILE A 102 1.67 12.90 7.81
CA ILE A 102 0.69 12.87 8.91
C ILE A 102 -0.13 14.15 8.85
N TRP A 103 -1.45 14.04 8.83
CA TRP A 103 -2.36 15.19 8.68
C TRP A 103 -3.61 15.08 9.57
N PRO A 104 -4.32 16.17 9.87
CA PRO A 104 -5.51 16.11 10.70
C PRO A 104 -6.56 15.18 10.10
N LYS A 105 -7.27 14.44 10.94
CA LYS A 105 -8.45 13.70 10.51
C LYS A 105 -9.40 14.64 9.78
N ASP A 106 -9.94 14.13 8.69
CA ASP A 106 -10.82 14.84 7.75
C ASP A 106 -10.17 15.89 6.83
N TYR A 107 -8.89 16.24 7.00
CA TYR A 107 -8.17 17.14 6.08
C TYR A 107 -8.22 16.63 4.63
N PRO A 108 -8.49 17.49 3.61
CA PRO A 108 -8.60 18.95 3.65
C PRO A 108 -10.03 19.50 3.84
N ILE A 109 -11.02 18.68 4.21
CA ILE A 109 -12.42 19.12 4.31
C ILE A 109 -12.59 20.09 5.48
N GLY A 110 -13.04 21.32 5.19
CA GLY A 110 -13.25 22.35 6.21
C GLY A 110 -11.96 23.07 6.65
N PHE A 111 -10.82 22.78 6.04
CA PHE A 111 -9.54 23.43 6.31
C PHE A 111 -9.12 24.33 5.16
N SER A 112 -8.30 25.35 5.43
CA SER A 112 -7.66 26.10 4.35
C SER A 112 -6.55 25.27 3.71
N LYS A 113 -6.51 25.27 2.38
CA LYS A 113 -5.47 24.56 1.62
C LYS A 113 -4.09 25.20 1.72
N THR A 114 -4.01 26.43 2.24
CA THR A 114 -2.73 27.12 2.48
C THR A 114 -2.13 26.78 3.84
N ASP A 115 -2.90 26.16 4.73
CA ASP A 115 -2.45 25.87 6.09
C ASP A 115 -1.41 24.75 6.06
N LEU A 116 -0.31 24.95 6.78
CA LEU A 116 0.80 23.99 6.88
C LEU A 116 0.45 22.87 7.88
N LEU A 117 -0.57 22.06 7.55
CA LEU A 117 -1.13 21.04 8.43
C LEU A 117 -0.59 19.63 8.18
N ILE A 118 0.09 19.40 7.06
CA ILE A 118 0.69 18.09 6.78
C ILE A 118 2.10 18.08 7.36
N HIS A 119 2.35 17.17 8.30
CA HIS A 119 3.69 16.86 8.79
C HIS A 119 4.33 15.86 7.83
N SER A 120 5.53 16.18 7.35
CA SER A 120 6.36 15.30 6.52
C SER A 120 7.61 14.94 7.29
N PHE A 121 7.78 13.64 7.55
CA PHE A 121 8.92 13.08 8.23
C PHE A 121 9.75 12.23 7.27
N THR A 122 11.06 12.23 7.49
CA THR A 122 11.97 11.24 6.93
C THR A 122 12.74 10.61 8.08
N PHE A 123 13.07 9.34 7.96
CA PHE A 123 13.77 8.59 9.00
C PHE A 123 15.15 8.16 8.53
N HIS A 124 16.01 7.89 9.49
CA HIS A 124 17.25 7.14 9.31
C HIS A 124 17.38 6.14 10.47
N VAL A 125 18.11 5.05 10.25
CA VAL A 125 18.37 4.03 11.26
C VAL A 125 19.79 4.19 11.77
N VAL A 126 19.95 4.35 13.09
CA VAL A 126 21.26 4.41 13.77
C VAL A 126 21.28 3.30 14.81
N ASP A 127 22.26 2.39 14.73
CA ASP A 127 22.41 1.28 15.69
C ASP A 127 21.13 0.45 15.90
N GLY A 128 20.32 0.27 14.84
CA GLY A 128 19.05 -0.45 14.91
C GLY A 128 17.91 0.33 15.57
N GLU A 129 18.10 1.63 15.83
CA GLU A 129 17.10 2.53 16.37
C GLU A 129 16.66 3.55 15.32
N MET A 130 15.35 3.77 15.23
CA MET A 130 14.77 4.76 14.34
C MET A 130 14.99 6.17 14.88
N GLN A 131 15.45 7.07 14.03
CA GLN A 131 15.55 8.48 14.35
C GLN A 131 14.88 9.32 13.27
N ILE A 132 14.23 10.40 13.71
CA ILE A 132 13.68 11.41 12.79
C ILE A 132 14.88 12.17 12.21
N ASN A 133 15.09 12.04 10.91
CA ASN A 133 16.11 12.78 10.17
C ASN A 133 15.64 14.21 9.89
N THR A 134 14.43 14.34 9.35
CA THR A 134 13.84 15.65 9.03
C THR A 134 12.36 15.65 9.36
N HIS A 135 11.88 16.82 9.80
CA HIS A 135 10.47 17.12 10.01
C HIS A 135 10.16 18.46 9.35
N ARG A 136 9.14 18.49 8.49
CA ARG A 136 8.63 19.70 7.84
C ARG A 136 7.12 19.77 7.96
N ARG A 137 6.59 20.99 8.06
CA ARG A 137 5.16 21.25 7.89
C ARG A 137 4.93 21.80 6.50
N VAL A 138 4.00 21.19 5.78
CA VAL A 138 3.66 21.51 4.40
C VAL A 138 2.14 21.61 4.25
N ASN A 139 1.67 22.26 3.20
CA ASN A 139 0.25 22.28 2.85
C ASN A 139 -0.05 21.26 1.73
N ILE A 140 -1.33 21.12 1.35
CA ILE A 140 -1.74 20.13 0.35
C ILE A 140 -1.19 20.42 -1.05
N ASN A 141 -0.95 21.69 -1.39
CA ASN A 141 -0.38 22.07 -2.68
C ASN A 141 1.11 21.69 -2.72
N ASP A 142 1.84 21.87 -1.62
CA ASP A 142 3.23 21.43 -1.49
C ASP A 142 3.35 19.90 -1.63
N LEU A 143 2.42 19.14 -1.01
CA LEU A 143 2.34 17.69 -1.15
C LEU A 143 2.08 17.29 -2.62
N GLU A 144 1.11 17.91 -3.27
CA GLU A 144 0.82 17.69 -4.70
C GLU A 144 2.06 17.94 -5.57
N GLN A 145 2.72 19.09 -5.38
CA GLN A 145 3.91 19.46 -6.13
C GLN A 145 5.07 18.49 -5.88
N GLY A 146 5.25 18.05 -4.63
CA GLY A 146 6.24 17.05 -4.26
C GLY A 146 6.02 15.72 -4.99
N ILE A 147 4.77 15.23 -5.01
CA ILE A 147 4.39 14.04 -5.77
C ILE A 147 4.69 14.20 -7.26
N GLY A 148 4.30 15.33 -7.86
CA GLY A 148 4.57 15.62 -9.28
C GLY A 148 6.08 15.67 -9.59
N THR A 149 6.86 16.27 -8.69
CA THR A 149 8.32 16.36 -8.82
C THR A 149 8.99 14.99 -8.77
N LEU A 150 8.61 14.15 -7.81
CA LEU A 150 9.15 12.80 -7.69
C LEU A 150 8.76 11.92 -8.90
N ARG A 151 7.55 12.11 -9.43
CA ARG A 151 7.08 11.39 -10.63
C ARG A 151 7.77 11.88 -11.92
N GLY A 152 8.12 13.17 -11.95
CA GLY A 152 8.70 13.84 -13.12
C GLY A 152 7.67 14.23 -14.20
N PHE A 153 6.38 14.02 -13.93
CA PHE A 153 5.28 14.43 -14.80
C PHE A 153 3.96 14.54 -14.00
N SER A 154 3.00 15.28 -14.56
CA SER A 154 1.61 15.30 -14.12
C SER A 154 0.72 14.55 -15.11
N PHE A 155 -0.37 13.95 -14.64
CA PHE A 155 -1.33 13.35 -15.55
C PHE A 155 -2.07 14.42 -16.34
N ARG A 156 -2.51 14.08 -17.55
CA ARG A 156 -3.28 15.02 -18.38
C ARG A 156 -4.66 15.31 -17.81
N PHE A 157 -5.25 14.35 -17.11
CA PHE A 157 -6.60 14.42 -16.59
C PHE A 157 -6.63 14.03 -15.12
N VAL A 158 -7.52 14.69 -14.41
CA VAL A 158 -7.89 14.39 -13.02
C VAL A 158 -8.60 13.03 -13.00
N LYS A 159 -8.33 12.21 -11.99
CA LYS A 159 -9.03 10.93 -11.81
C LYS A 159 -10.47 11.20 -11.35
N ASN A 160 -11.33 10.19 -11.45
CA ASN A 160 -12.68 10.24 -10.92
C ASN A 160 -12.85 9.10 -9.90
N LEU A 161 -12.32 9.31 -8.71
CA LEU A 161 -12.27 8.30 -7.65
C LEU A 161 -13.50 8.44 -6.73
N ASN A 162 -14.25 7.35 -6.56
CA ASN A 162 -15.45 7.34 -5.72
C ASN A 162 -15.15 7.14 -4.23
N SER A 163 -14.08 6.42 -3.90
CA SER A 163 -13.66 6.12 -2.53
C SER A 163 -12.14 6.00 -2.44
N ALA A 164 -11.57 6.37 -1.30
CA ALA A 164 -10.14 6.31 -1.04
C ALA A 164 -9.87 6.04 0.44
N SER A 165 -8.60 5.85 0.80
CA SER A 165 -8.19 5.61 2.19
C SER A 165 -8.05 6.89 3.02
N SER A 166 -8.19 8.08 2.41
CA SER A 166 -8.26 9.36 3.14
C SER A 166 -8.94 10.46 2.32
N ASN A 167 -9.30 11.57 2.99
CA ASN A 167 -9.81 12.76 2.31
C ASN A 167 -8.72 13.48 1.49
N VAL A 168 -7.45 13.38 1.89
CA VAL A 168 -6.30 13.86 1.11
C VAL A 168 -6.22 13.12 -0.22
N GLU A 169 -6.36 11.80 -0.22
CA GLU A 169 -6.38 11.02 -1.46
C GLU A 169 -7.56 11.35 -2.35
N CYS A 170 -8.76 11.48 -1.76
CA CYS A 170 -9.93 11.92 -2.48
C CYS A 170 -9.70 13.28 -3.15
N HIS A 171 -9.06 14.22 -2.44
CA HIS A 171 -8.72 15.53 -2.98
C HIS A 171 -7.72 15.44 -4.13
N LEU A 172 -6.56 14.82 -3.90
CA LEU A 172 -5.52 14.68 -4.92
C LEU A 172 -6.04 13.95 -6.16
N ALA A 173 -6.87 12.92 -5.99
CA ALA A 173 -7.42 12.17 -7.10
C ALA A 173 -8.47 12.95 -7.90
N ASN A 174 -9.40 13.65 -7.23
CA ASN A 174 -10.57 14.25 -7.86
C ASN A 174 -10.44 15.75 -8.17
N ASN A 175 -9.40 16.42 -7.68
CA ASN A 175 -9.22 17.86 -7.87
C ASN A 175 -7.87 18.24 -8.49
N THR A 176 -6.93 17.29 -8.62
CA THR A 176 -5.59 17.59 -9.11
C THR A 176 -5.12 16.60 -10.18
N THR A 177 -4.05 16.97 -10.87
CA THR A 177 -3.42 16.10 -11.88
C THR A 177 -2.34 15.20 -11.29
N ASN A 178 -2.17 15.25 -9.98
CA ASN A 178 -1.18 14.49 -9.22
C ASN A 178 -1.87 13.74 -8.09
N PRO A 179 -2.57 12.63 -8.41
CA PRO A 179 -3.17 11.78 -7.41
C PRO A 179 -2.09 11.20 -6.49
N TRP A 180 -2.51 10.78 -5.30
CA TRP A 180 -1.69 9.94 -4.44
C TRP A 180 -1.13 8.75 -5.24
N PRO A 181 0.17 8.43 -5.07
CA PRO A 181 0.82 7.35 -5.80
C PRO A 181 0.27 5.96 -5.48
N GLY A 182 0.63 4.95 -6.28
CA GLY A 182 0.13 3.59 -6.08
C GLY A 182 0.60 2.99 -4.76
N ASP A 183 -0.15 2.05 -4.21
CA ASP A 183 0.11 1.34 -2.97
C ASP A 183 0.75 -0.03 -3.21
N ILE A 184 1.31 -0.61 -2.14
CA ILE A 184 1.67 -2.02 -2.07
C ILE A 184 0.96 -2.58 -0.85
N ASP A 185 -0.09 -3.39 -1.08
CA ASP A 185 -0.91 -3.89 0.02
C ASP A 185 -0.07 -4.69 1.02
N SER A 186 0.83 -5.56 0.53
CA SER A 186 1.80 -6.23 1.40
C SER A 186 3.10 -6.61 0.69
N LEU A 187 4.19 -6.54 1.44
CA LEU A 187 5.49 -7.12 1.12
C LEU A 187 5.83 -8.17 2.19
N ILE A 188 6.20 -9.36 1.76
CA ILE A 188 6.68 -10.43 2.63
C ILE A 188 8.21 -10.40 2.62
N PHE A 189 8.80 -10.13 3.79
CA PHE A 189 10.23 -10.13 4.01
C PHE A 189 10.64 -11.38 4.80
N ASN A 190 11.62 -12.12 4.32
CA ASN A 190 12.21 -13.26 5.00
C ASN A 190 13.39 -12.78 5.86
N ASN A 191 13.22 -12.90 7.18
CA ASN A 191 14.20 -12.46 8.18
C ASN A 191 15.49 -13.29 8.17
N ARG A 192 15.45 -14.54 7.66
CA ARG A 192 16.63 -15.41 7.56
C ARG A 192 17.48 -15.08 6.34
N THR A 193 16.84 -14.93 5.18
CA THR A 193 17.55 -14.65 3.91
C THR A 193 17.79 -13.16 3.70
N GLN A 194 17.13 -12.30 4.48
CA GLN A 194 17.14 -10.84 4.34
C GLN A 194 16.66 -10.39 2.95
N GLN A 195 15.63 -11.08 2.42
CA GLN A 195 15.07 -10.83 1.10
C GLN A 195 13.57 -10.58 1.16
N TYR A 196 13.10 -9.69 0.29
CA TYR A 196 11.67 -9.54 -0.01
C TYR A 196 11.25 -10.65 -0.96
N GLU A 197 10.50 -11.64 -0.48
CA GLU A 197 10.14 -12.83 -1.25
C GLU A 197 8.90 -12.63 -2.10
N ALA A 198 7.95 -11.83 -1.62
CA ALA A 198 6.68 -11.64 -2.30
C ALA A 198 6.12 -10.22 -2.14
N ILE A 199 5.41 -9.79 -3.17
CA ILE A 199 4.53 -8.65 -3.23
C ILE A 199 3.10 -9.20 -3.35
N ILE A 200 2.18 -8.68 -2.55
CA ILE A 200 0.78 -9.05 -2.58
C ILE A 200 -0.06 -7.83 -2.98
N GLU A 201 -0.99 -8.05 -3.90
CA GLU A 201 -2.00 -7.11 -4.35
C GLU A 201 -3.38 -7.75 -4.15
N PHE A 202 -4.21 -7.18 -3.28
CA PHE A 202 -5.56 -7.64 -3.03
C PHE A 202 -6.57 -6.94 -3.95
N LYS A 203 -7.56 -7.69 -4.43
CA LYS A 203 -8.72 -7.16 -5.14
C LYS A 203 -10.00 -7.58 -4.47
N THR A 204 -10.77 -6.57 -4.05
CA THR A 204 -12.13 -6.78 -3.57
C THR A 204 -13.08 -7.13 -4.72
N HIS A 205 -13.80 -8.23 -4.57
CA HIS A 205 -14.88 -8.68 -5.43
C HIS A 205 -16.22 -8.41 -4.75
N ASN A 206 -16.85 -7.30 -5.14
CA ASN A 206 -18.10 -6.85 -4.52
C ASN A 206 -19.37 -7.42 -5.19
N ILE A 207 -19.24 -8.03 -6.36
CA ILE A 207 -20.37 -8.62 -7.08
C ILE A 207 -20.56 -10.03 -6.51
N ASP A 208 -21.79 -10.38 -6.12
CA ASP A 208 -22.12 -11.72 -5.66
C ASP A 208 -22.17 -12.71 -6.84
N SER A 209 -20.99 -13.05 -7.34
CA SER A 209 -20.75 -14.04 -8.39
C SER A 209 -19.52 -14.88 -8.04
N PRO A 210 -19.42 -16.13 -8.53
CA PRO A 210 -18.34 -17.03 -8.12
C PRO A 210 -16.96 -16.42 -8.31
N ILE A 211 -16.16 -16.38 -7.24
CA ILE A 211 -14.85 -15.71 -7.24
C ILE A 211 -13.87 -16.27 -8.27
N GLN A 212 -13.99 -17.57 -8.57
CA GLN A 212 -13.19 -18.27 -9.58
C GLN A 212 -13.30 -17.68 -10.99
N ASN A 213 -14.40 -16.96 -11.27
CA ASN A 213 -14.66 -16.34 -12.57
C ASN A 213 -13.96 -14.98 -12.72
N GLU A 214 -13.47 -14.38 -11.64
CA GLU A 214 -12.65 -13.17 -11.73
C GLU A 214 -11.31 -13.51 -12.39
N ARG A 215 -10.82 -12.65 -13.27
CA ARG A 215 -9.57 -12.87 -13.99
C ARG A 215 -8.88 -11.57 -14.31
N ILE A 216 -7.55 -11.61 -14.34
CA ILE A 216 -6.73 -10.50 -14.82
C ILE A 216 -6.98 -10.31 -16.32
N GLY A 217 -7.13 -9.06 -16.76
CA GLY A 217 -7.38 -8.73 -18.16
C GLY A 217 -8.86 -8.79 -18.56
N LYS A 218 -9.78 -8.91 -17.60
CA LYS A 218 -11.22 -8.72 -17.83
C LYS A 218 -11.52 -7.35 -18.46
N TYR A 219 -10.70 -6.35 -18.16
CA TYR A 219 -10.75 -5.01 -18.74
C TYR A 219 -9.61 -4.75 -19.74
N GLY A 220 -9.02 -5.81 -20.31
CA GLY A 220 -7.97 -5.71 -21.32
C GLY A 220 -6.67 -5.09 -20.78
N GLN A 221 -6.11 -4.13 -21.51
CA GLN A 221 -4.83 -3.49 -21.19
C GLN A 221 -4.87 -2.63 -19.91
N GLU A 222 -6.05 -2.19 -19.48
CA GLU A 222 -6.20 -1.33 -18.29
C GLU A 222 -5.79 -2.04 -17.00
N ASP A 223 -6.16 -3.31 -16.86
CA ASP A 223 -5.76 -4.15 -15.72
C ASP A 223 -4.23 -4.32 -15.67
N TRP A 224 -3.61 -4.61 -16.82
CA TRP A 224 -2.17 -4.79 -16.92
C TRP A 224 -1.38 -3.51 -16.64
N ARG A 225 -1.96 -2.33 -16.91
CA ARG A 225 -1.30 -1.06 -16.58
C ARG A 225 -1.09 -0.90 -15.08
N ARG A 226 -2.00 -1.38 -14.23
CA ARG A 226 -1.83 -1.34 -12.77
C ARG A 226 -0.67 -2.24 -12.35
N PHE A 227 -0.64 -3.46 -12.86
CA PHE A 227 0.43 -4.41 -12.55
C PHE A 227 1.79 -4.00 -13.13
N ASN A 228 1.82 -3.28 -14.26
CA ASN A 228 3.08 -2.80 -14.84
C ASN A 228 3.88 -1.94 -13.85
N VAL A 229 3.23 -1.12 -13.03
CA VAL A 229 3.92 -0.31 -12.01
C VAL A 229 4.55 -1.20 -10.93
N LEU A 230 3.88 -2.29 -10.52
CA LEU A 230 4.44 -3.29 -9.60
C LEU A 230 5.56 -4.11 -10.26
N PHE A 231 5.45 -4.43 -11.55
CA PHE A 231 6.55 -5.06 -12.28
C PHE A 231 7.75 -4.15 -12.44
N ASP A 232 7.55 -2.83 -12.58
CA ASP A 232 8.65 -1.87 -12.60
C ASP A 232 9.35 -1.85 -11.23
N LEU A 233 8.62 -1.93 -10.12
CA LEU A 233 9.20 -2.14 -8.78
C LEU A 233 10.02 -3.44 -8.73
N ILE A 234 9.49 -4.58 -9.20
CA ILE A 234 10.20 -5.87 -9.25
C ILE A 234 11.47 -5.79 -10.11
N ASP A 235 11.43 -5.06 -11.22
CA ASP A 235 12.61 -4.87 -12.07
C ASP A 235 13.67 -3.97 -11.39
N ASN A 236 13.25 -3.04 -10.52
CA ASN A 236 14.18 -2.31 -9.65
C ASN A 236 14.83 -3.23 -8.61
N PHE A 237 14.08 -4.15 -7.98
CA PHE A 237 14.65 -5.20 -7.13
C PHE A 237 15.71 -6.01 -7.87
N HIS A 238 15.40 -6.48 -9.08
CA HIS A 238 16.33 -7.26 -9.87
C HIS A 238 17.61 -6.50 -10.20
N THR A 239 17.48 -5.24 -10.61
CA THR A 239 18.61 -4.40 -10.99
C THR A 239 19.52 -4.08 -9.80
N LYS A 240 18.96 -3.99 -8.58
CA LYS A 240 19.69 -3.56 -7.37
C LYS A 240 20.17 -4.71 -6.49
N LEU A 241 19.42 -5.80 -6.44
CA LEU A 241 19.65 -6.93 -5.53
C LEU A 241 19.82 -8.28 -6.23
N ASN A 242 19.71 -8.31 -7.57
CA ASN A 242 19.88 -9.53 -8.36
C ASN A 242 18.88 -10.66 -8.03
N TYR A 243 17.69 -10.32 -7.55
CA TYR A 243 16.57 -11.26 -7.39
C TYR A 243 15.23 -10.57 -7.67
N LYS A 244 14.17 -11.36 -7.90
CA LYS A 244 12.81 -10.87 -8.17
C LYS A 244 11.84 -11.41 -7.12
N PRO A 245 11.24 -10.55 -6.28
CA PRO A 245 10.09 -10.95 -5.48
C PRO A 245 8.97 -11.49 -6.38
N LYS A 246 8.23 -12.48 -5.91
CA LYS A 246 7.02 -13.00 -6.58
C LYS A 246 5.88 -11.99 -6.44
N LEU A 247 4.98 -11.92 -7.41
CA LEU A 247 3.78 -11.06 -7.32
C LEU A 247 2.53 -11.92 -7.25
N PHE A 248 1.79 -11.81 -6.15
CA PHE A 248 0.51 -12.46 -5.98
C PHE A 248 -0.61 -11.43 -6.16
N PHE A 249 -1.61 -11.82 -6.93
CA PHE A 249 -2.88 -11.11 -7.04
C PHE A 249 -3.96 -11.94 -6.39
N ILE A 250 -4.54 -11.43 -5.29
CA ILE A 250 -5.48 -12.17 -4.46
C ILE A 250 -6.85 -11.51 -4.54
N VAL A 251 -7.79 -12.18 -5.21
CA VAL A 251 -9.18 -11.76 -5.26
C VAL A 251 -9.93 -12.33 -4.06
N TRP A 252 -10.67 -11.47 -3.36
CA TRP A 252 -11.45 -11.83 -2.17
C TRP A 252 -12.83 -11.16 -2.19
N GLY A 253 -13.86 -11.83 -1.66
CA GLY A 253 -15.22 -11.30 -1.59
C GLY A 253 -15.53 -10.65 -0.24
N THR A 254 -16.51 -9.75 -0.20
CA THR A 254 -16.95 -9.05 1.03
C THR A 254 -18.21 -9.63 1.67
N ASN A 255 -18.88 -10.57 1.01
CA ASN A 255 -20.11 -11.17 1.53
C ASN A 255 -19.76 -12.43 2.33
N GLU A 256 -19.88 -12.37 3.66
CA GLU A 256 -19.51 -13.50 4.53
C GLU A 256 -20.41 -14.72 4.35
N THR A 257 -21.67 -14.51 3.96
CA THR A 257 -22.71 -15.55 3.93
C THR A 257 -22.95 -16.11 2.53
N SER A 258 -22.35 -15.52 1.50
CA SER A 258 -22.49 -16.02 0.13
C SER A 258 -21.55 -17.20 -0.15
N GLU A 259 -22.10 -18.27 -0.71
CA GLU A 259 -21.34 -19.41 -1.22
C GLU A 259 -20.31 -19.00 -2.28
N ASN A 260 -20.60 -17.95 -3.05
CA ASN A 260 -19.70 -17.44 -4.10
C ASN A 260 -18.39 -16.84 -3.55
N HIS A 261 -18.39 -16.45 -2.27
CA HIS A 261 -17.29 -15.77 -1.57
C HIS A 261 -16.68 -16.63 -0.45
N THR A 262 -16.90 -17.95 -0.50
CA THR A 262 -16.30 -18.91 0.44
C THR A 262 -14.81 -19.14 0.20
N ASN A 263 -14.31 -18.81 -0.98
CA ASN A 263 -12.90 -18.93 -1.35
C ASN A 263 -12.27 -17.58 -1.68
N LEU A 264 -10.94 -17.56 -1.63
CA LEU A 264 -10.06 -16.61 -2.29
C LEU A 264 -9.63 -17.19 -3.63
N LYS A 265 -9.40 -16.33 -4.62
CA LYS A 265 -8.64 -16.70 -5.83
C LYS A 265 -7.26 -16.09 -5.74
N ILE A 266 -6.23 -16.93 -5.84
CA ILE A 266 -4.83 -16.55 -5.70
C ILE A 266 -4.15 -16.81 -7.05
N ASP A 267 -3.72 -15.74 -7.71
CA ASP A 267 -2.98 -15.79 -8.95
C ASP A 267 -1.53 -15.37 -8.71
N LEU A 268 -0.57 -16.26 -8.99
CA LEU A 268 0.85 -15.90 -9.11
C LEU A 268 1.06 -15.33 -10.51
N ILE A 269 1.54 -14.09 -10.60
CA ILE A 269 1.56 -13.34 -11.85
C ILE A 269 2.97 -12.90 -12.22
N GLU A 270 3.22 -12.95 -13.53
CA GLU A 270 4.40 -12.38 -14.17
C GLU A 270 3.96 -11.39 -15.24
N ARG A 271 4.91 -10.64 -15.80
CA ARG A 271 4.60 -9.59 -16.78
C ARG A 271 3.81 -10.20 -17.93
N ASN A 272 2.56 -9.74 -18.10
CA ASN A 272 1.59 -10.15 -19.12
C ASN A 272 1.06 -11.59 -19.01
N ARG A 273 1.28 -12.34 -17.92
CA ARG A 273 0.73 -13.69 -17.76
C ARG A 273 0.43 -14.08 -16.31
N VAL A 274 -0.58 -14.94 -16.15
CA VAL A 274 -0.78 -15.69 -14.91
C VAL A 274 0.02 -16.98 -15.00
N VAL A 275 0.89 -17.24 -14.03
CA VAL A 275 1.76 -18.43 -14.00
C VAL A 275 1.04 -19.59 -13.34
N VAL A 276 0.45 -19.34 -12.18
CA VAL A 276 -0.31 -20.32 -11.39
C VAL A 276 -1.58 -19.64 -10.88
N SER A 277 -2.68 -20.38 -10.86
CA SER A 277 -3.94 -19.94 -10.27
C SER A 277 -4.45 -21.03 -9.34
N GLY A 278 -4.91 -20.64 -8.15
CA GLY A 278 -5.47 -21.54 -7.16
C GLY A 278 -6.64 -20.92 -6.42
N LEU A 279 -7.49 -21.78 -5.86
CA LEU A 279 -8.52 -21.40 -4.91
C LEU A 279 -8.08 -21.80 -3.51
N PHE A 280 -8.33 -20.93 -2.53
CA PHE A 280 -8.02 -21.18 -1.13
C PHE A 280 -9.24 -20.83 -0.26
N PRO A 281 -9.63 -21.65 0.73
CA PRO A 281 -10.75 -21.33 1.61
C PRO A 281 -10.56 -19.97 2.31
N ARG A 282 -11.54 -19.07 2.20
CA ARG A 282 -11.44 -17.73 2.78
C ARG A 282 -11.29 -17.82 4.31
N PRO A 283 -10.22 -17.27 4.90
CA PRO A 283 -10.12 -17.20 6.36
C PRO A 283 -11.18 -16.27 6.97
N PRO A 284 -11.43 -16.35 8.29
CA PRO A 284 -12.23 -15.35 8.99
C PRO A 284 -11.72 -13.93 8.71
N TYR A 285 -12.62 -12.96 8.49
CA TYR A 285 -12.20 -11.59 8.22
C TYR A 285 -11.44 -11.01 9.42
N ASN A 286 -10.48 -10.12 9.13
CA ASN A 286 -9.72 -9.38 10.14
C ASN A 286 -8.97 -10.26 11.15
N ALA A 287 -8.61 -11.49 10.77
CA ALA A 287 -7.87 -12.42 11.61
C ALA A 287 -6.67 -12.99 10.85
N PHE A 288 -5.55 -13.21 11.54
CA PHE A 288 -4.40 -13.88 10.93
C PHE A 288 -4.73 -15.34 10.58
N SER A 289 -4.27 -15.80 9.41
CA SER A 289 -4.43 -17.17 8.94
C SER A 289 -3.05 -17.81 8.68
N PRO A 290 -2.57 -18.67 9.59
CA PRO A 290 -1.33 -19.41 9.39
C PRO A 290 -1.36 -20.25 8.11
N ASP A 291 -2.50 -20.87 7.80
CA ASP A 291 -2.64 -21.74 6.63
C ASP A 291 -2.51 -20.96 5.31
N LEU A 292 -3.18 -19.80 5.20
CA LEU A 292 -3.05 -18.96 4.01
C LEU A 292 -1.62 -18.43 3.89
N PHE A 293 -1.04 -17.96 4.99
CA PHE A 293 0.33 -17.45 4.98
C PHE A 293 1.33 -18.52 4.51
N ASN A 294 1.28 -19.71 5.10
CA ASN A 294 2.15 -20.84 4.72
C ASN A 294 1.93 -21.27 3.26
N TYR A 295 0.69 -21.28 2.79
CA TYR A 295 0.36 -21.58 1.39
C TYR A 295 1.03 -20.58 0.42
N LEU A 296 1.00 -19.28 0.72
CA LEU A 296 1.66 -18.26 -0.09
C LEU A 296 3.19 -18.42 -0.10
N ILE A 297 3.80 -18.70 1.06
CA ILE A 297 5.25 -18.97 1.17
C ILE A 297 5.63 -20.21 0.36
N GLN A 298 4.85 -21.29 0.44
CA GLN A 298 5.07 -22.50 -0.34
C GLN A 298 5.01 -22.19 -1.85
N MET A 299 3.97 -21.50 -2.31
CA MET A 299 3.85 -21.10 -3.71
C MET A 299 5.02 -20.23 -4.18
N ALA A 300 5.49 -19.31 -3.33
CA ALA A 300 6.61 -18.43 -3.65
C ALA A 300 7.91 -19.23 -3.84
N ASN A 301 8.13 -20.25 -2.99
CA ASN A 301 9.33 -21.09 -3.01
C ASN A 301 9.33 -22.17 -4.09
N GLU A 302 8.19 -22.80 -4.38
CA GLU A 302 8.09 -23.90 -5.35
C GLU A 302 8.31 -23.45 -6.80
N THR A 303 8.01 -22.18 -7.11
CA THR A 303 8.25 -21.59 -8.44
C THR A 303 9.65 -20.99 -8.59
N THR A 304 10.60 -21.41 -7.76
CA THR A 304 12.03 -21.06 -7.85
C THR A 304 12.87 -22.15 -8.54
N VAL A 305 12.22 -23.11 -9.21
CA VAL A 305 12.92 -24.18 -9.95
C VAL A 305 13.37 -23.69 -11.33
N ARG A 306 14.63 -23.25 -11.37
CA ARG A 306 15.57 -23.07 -12.50
C ARG A 306 15.18 -22.16 -13.66
#